data_AF-A0A9N9D7W8-F1
#
_entry.id   AF-A0A9N9D7W8-F1
#
_cell.length_a   1.000
_cell.length_b   1.000
_cell.length_c   1.000
_cell.angle_alpha   90.00
_cell.angle_beta   90.00
_cell.angle_gamma   90.00
#
_symmetry.space_group_name_H-M   'P 1'
#
loop_
_entity.id
_entity.type
_entity.pdbx_description
1 polymer ?
#
loop_
_entity_poly.entity_id
_entity_poly.type
_entity_poly.pdbx_seq_one_letter_code
_entity_poly.pdbx_strand_id
1 'polypeptide(L)'
;MSVTGDPMEGIEATKRTDFTIFLPLIKNVEKYADKVGECYENAEHNRRICSVLLKRVNSAAGEVKTLRQLKNDYSWFFATSENYPIFQGFVKVIEKIQNFVIDVSQLQGVGKYFNEYRGPEFSMDKKFHSIIGEFEQATEALTRALKGHLYFGSPKTDQNNEDEEAINLDIRDMEN
;
A
#
# COMPACT_ATOMS: atom_id res chain seq x y z
N MET A 1 34.60 34.18 -41.30
CA MET A 1 33.19 33.85 -40.99
C MET A 1 33.22 32.57 -40.18
N SER A 2 33.13 32.69 -38.85
CA SER A 2 33.12 31.56 -37.92
C SER A 2 31.69 31.35 -37.46
N VAL A 3 31.10 30.21 -37.78
CA VAL A 3 29.82 29.78 -37.21
C VAL A 3 30.17 28.75 -36.13
N THR A 4 30.23 29.21 -34.90
CA THR A 4 30.24 28.37 -33.71
C THR A 4 28.83 27.84 -33.51
N GLY A 5 28.66 26.51 -33.54
CA GLY A 5 27.40 25.86 -33.21
C GLY A 5 27.11 25.98 -31.72
N ASP A 6 25.91 26.42 -31.38
CA ASP A 6 25.40 26.43 -30.02
C ASP A 6 25.22 24.99 -29.48
N PRO A 7 25.45 24.74 -28.18
CA PRO A 7 25.15 23.47 -27.56
C PRO A 7 23.64 23.33 -27.33
N MET A 8 23.10 22.16 -27.69
CA MET A 8 21.74 21.72 -27.38
C MET A 8 21.54 21.68 -25.86
N GLU A 9 20.90 22.71 -25.32
CA GLU A 9 20.44 22.78 -23.94
C GLU A 9 19.02 22.21 -23.85
N GLY A 10 18.80 21.30 -22.91
CA GLY A 10 17.45 20.92 -22.46
C GLY A 10 17.02 19.48 -22.73
N ILE A 11 17.75 18.49 -22.19
CA ILE A 11 17.07 17.28 -21.72
C ILE A 11 16.65 17.61 -20.29
N GLU A 12 15.37 17.94 -20.08
CA GLU A 12 14.80 18.02 -18.74
C GLU A 12 15.09 16.68 -18.06
N ALA A 13 15.96 16.70 -17.05
CA ALA A 13 16.20 15.56 -16.19
C ALA A 13 14.86 15.23 -15.51
N THR A 14 14.16 14.23 -16.04
CA THR A 14 12.94 13.70 -15.44
C THR A 14 13.28 13.37 -13.99
N LYS A 15 12.64 14.09 -13.07
CA LYS A 15 12.94 14.04 -11.64
C LYS A 15 12.68 12.60 -11.15
N ARG A 16 13.73 11.78 -11.11
CA ARG A 16 13.67 10.42 -10.58
C ARG A 16 13.20 10.53 -9.13
N THR A 17 12.02 9.98 -8.86
CA THR A 17 11.54 9.88 -7.49
C THR A 17 12.44 8.84 -6.81
N ASP A 18 13.08 9.20 -5.70
CA ASP A 18 13.94 8.27 -4.95
C ASP A 18 13.07 7.50 -3.95
N PHE A 19 13.39 6.22 -3.73
CA PHE A 19 12.79 5.37 -2.70
C PHE A 19 12.67 6.07 -1.34
N THR A 20 13.63 6.96 -1.03
CA THR A 20 13.63 7.77 0.20
C THR A 20 12.34 8.59 0.41
N ILE A 21 11.66 8.99 -0.66
CA ILE A 21 10.38 9.73 -0.62
C ILE A 21 9.24 8.83 -0.14
N PHE A 22 9.32 7.52 -0.35
CA PHE A 22 8.31 6.55 0.08
C PHE A 22 8.52 6.08 1.52
N LEU A 23 9.72 6.27 2.09
CA LEU A 23 10.04 5.82 3.46
C LEU A 23 9.06 6.33 4.53
N PRO A 24 8.64 7.61 4.55
CA PRO A 24 7.65 8.08 5.51
C PRO A 24 6.30 7.36 5.37
N LEU A 25 5.87 7.08 4.13
CA LEU A 25 4.62 6.38 3.86
C LEU A 25 4.69 4.91 4.33
N ILE A 26 5.81 4.23 4.09
CA ILE A 26 6.04 2.86 4.57
C ILE A 26 5.98 2.80 6.11
N LYS A 27 6.68 3.73 6.79
CA LYS A 27 6.65 3.81 8.26
C LYS A 27 5.25 4.10 8.80
N ASN A 28 4.45 4.89 8.08
CA ASN A 28 3.07 5.15 8.47
C ASN A 28 2.23 3.86 8.41
N VAL A 29 2.38 3.04 7.37
CA VAL A 29 1.67 1.75 7.29
C VAL A 29 2.00 0.85 8.48
N GLU A 30 3.29 0.71 8.83
CA GLU A 30 3.73 -0.06 10.00
C GLU A 30 3.09 0.48 11.28
N LYS A 31 3.18 1.80 11.52
CA LYS A 31 2.60 2.47 12.69
C LYS A 31 1.08 2.28 12.78
N TYR A 32 0.36 2.39 11.66
CA TYR A 32 -1.09 2.25 11.62
C TYR A 32 -1.50 0.81 11.90
N ALA A 33 -0.77 -0.17 11.38
CA ALA A 33 -0.99 -1.59 11.64
C ALA A 33 -0.80 -1.94 13.12
N ASP A 34 0.30 -1.47 13.72
CA ASP A 34 0.56 -1.64 15.16
C ASP A 34 -0.58 -1.06 16.00
N LYS A 35 -1.07 0.14 15.63
CA LYS A 35 -2.18 0.77 16.35
C LYS A 35 -3.50 0.01 16.20
N VAL A 36 -3.78 -0.54 15.03
CA VAL A 36 -4.94 -1.43 14.83
C VAL A 36 -4.83 -2.69 15.69
N GLY A 37 -3.64 -3.27 15.81
CA GLY A 37 -3.34 -4.39 16.71
C GLY A 37 -3.64 -4.06 18.17
N GLU A 38 -3.06 -2.96 18.67
CA GLU A 38 -3.28 -2.48 20.05
C GLU A 38 -4.78 -2.24 20.34
N CYS A 39 -5.49 -1.59 19.41
CA CYS A 39 -6.93 -1.35 19.58
C CYS A 39 -7.75 -2.65 19.57
N TYR A 40 -7.35 -3.65 18.79
CA TYR A 40 -8.01 -4.96 18.79
C TYR A 40 -7.78 -5.73 20.08
N GLU A 41 -6.56 -5.72 20.62
CA GLU A 41 -6.23 -6.38 21.88
C GLU A 41 -7.08 -5.82 23.02
N ASN A 42 -7.18 -4.49 23.09
CA ASN A 42 -7.91 -3.74 24.10
C ASN A 42 -9.40 -3.50 23.76
N ALA A 43 -9.93 -4.14 22.71
CA ALA A 43 -11.32 -3.93 22.32
C ALA A 43 -12.30 -4.57 23.32
N GLU A 44 -13.09 -3.72 23.99
CA GLU A 44 -14.20 -4.14 24.86
C GLU A 44 -15.42 -4.59 24.05
N HIS A 45 -15.59 -4.00 22.85
CA HIS A 45 -16.73 -4.25 21.98
C HIS A 45 -16.32 -4.47 20.52
N ASN A 46 -17.27 -4.95 19.72
CA ASN A 46 -17.15 -5.07 18.26
C ASN A 46 -15.91 -5.84 17.76
N ARG A 47 -15.36 -6.75 18.58
CA ARG A 47 -14.14 -7.53 18.28
C ARG A 47 -14.19 -8.27 16.94
N ARG A 48 -15.37 -8.66 16.46
CA ARG A 48 -15.54 -9.31 15.15
C ARG A 48 -15.21 -8.37 13.99
N ILE A 49 -15.66 -7.12 14.04
CA ILE A 49 -15.36 -6.11 13.02
C ILE A 49 -13.87 -5.74 13.11
N CYS A 50 -13.38 -5.50 14.33
CA CYS A 50 -11.97 -5.19 14.56
C CYS A 50 -11.04 -6.31 14.07
N SER A 51 -11.39 -7.59 14.26
CA SER A 51 -10.55 -8.70 13.81
C SER A 51 -10.48 -8.83 12.29
N VAL A 52 -11.59 -8.55 11.57
CA VAL A 52 -11.59 -8.53 10.10
C VAL A 52 -10.68 -7.42 9.58
N LEU A 53 -10.74 -6.23 10.18
CA LEU A 53 -9.91 -5.10 9.77
C LEU A 53 -8.43 -5.30 10.14
N LEU A 54 -8.14 -5.87 11.30
CA LEU A 54 -6.78 -6.24 11.70
C LEU A 54 -6.14 -7.20 10.69
N LYS A 55 -6.85 -8.25 10.27
CA LYS A 55 -6.33 -9.21 9.27
C LYS A 55 -5.95 -8.53 7.96
N ARG A 56 -6.81 -7.62 7.47
CA ARG A 56 -6.56 -6.89 6.22
C ARG A 56 -5.35 -5.96 6.33
N VAL A 57 -5.26 -5.20 7.43
CA VAL A 57 -4.15 -4.28 7.65
C VAL A 57 -2.84 -5.03 7.87
N ASN A 58 -2.83 -6.15 8.58
CA ASN A 58 -1.63 -6.98 8.74
C ASN A 58 -1.15 -7.58 7.42
N SER A 59 -2.06 -8.03 6.56
CA SER A 59 -1.71 -8.49 5.21
C SER A 59 -1.04 -7.37 4.41
N ALA A 60 -1.68 -6.20 4.37
CA ALA A 60 -1.16 -5.01 3.69
C ALA A 60 0.21 -4.56 4.23
N ALA A 61 0.39 -4.54 5.55
CA ALA A 61 1.66 -4.18 6.18
C ALA A 61 2.76 -5.20 5.85
N GLY A 62 2.41 -6.49 5.79
CA GLY A 62 3.31 -7.55 5.33
C GLY A 62 3.78 -7.31 3.89
N GLU A 63 2.87 -7.02 2.98
CA GLU A 63 3.20 -6.73 1.58
C GLU A 63 4.07 -5.48 1.44
N VAL A 64 3.76 -4.39 2.16
CA VAL A 64 4.59 -3.17 2.17
C VAL A 64 5.99 -3.44 2.73
N LYS A 65 6.10 -4.29 3.77
CA LYS A 65 7.38 -4.70 4.31
C LYS A 65 8.20 -5.48 3.29
N THR A 66 7.58 -6.41 2.57
CA THR A 66 8.21 -7.15 1.47
C THR A 66 8.66 -6.18 0.36
N LEU A 67 7.80 -5.27 -0.07
CA LEU A 67 8.12 -4.24 -1.06
C LEU A 67 9.33 -3.37 -0.64
N ARG A 68 9.43 -3.05 0.65
CA ARG A 68 10.59 -2.34 1.22
C ARG A 68 11.86 -3.19 1.21
N GLN A 69 11.76 -4.49 1.47
CA GLN A 69 12.91 -5.40 1.47
C GLN A 69 13.44 -5.61 0.06
N LEU A 70 12.54 -5.78 -0.92
CA LEU A 70 12.82 -5.97 -2.34
C LEU A 70 12.94 -4.64 -3.11
N LYS A 71 13.32 -3.56 -2.43
CA LYS A 71 13.29 -2.20 -3.01
C LYS A 71 14.14 -2.04 -4.27
N ASN A 72 15.17 -2.87 -4.45
CA ASN A 72 16.04 -2.84 -5.62
C ASN A 72 15.31 -3.46 -6.83
N ASP A 73 14.62 -4.58 -6.62
CA ASP A 73 13.81 -5.29 -7.62
C ASP A 73 12.60 -4.45 -8.05
N TYR A 74 12.06 -3.67 -7.11
CA TYR A 74 11.01 -2.68 -7.36
C TYR A 74 11.53 -1.26 -7.55
N SER A 75 12.81 -1.07 -7.87
CA SER A 75 13.40 0.28 -8.03
C SER A 75 12.67 1.13 -9.08
N TRP A 76 12.16 0.49 -10.14
CA TRP A 76 11.33 1.13 -11.15
C TRP A 76 10.04 1.70 -10.55
N PHE A 77 9.38 0.98 -9.63
CA PHE A 77 8.14 1.42 -9.02
C PHE A 77 8.36 2.71 -8.25
N PHE A 78 9.47 2.79 -7.52
CA PHE A 78 9.86 3.96 -6.76
C PHE A 78 10.36 5.12 -7.64
N ALA A 79 10.91 4.82 -8.82
CA ALA A 79 11.36 5.83 -9.77
C ALA A 79 10.21 6.51 -10.54
N THR A 80 9.10 5.80 -10.76
CA THR A 80 7.91 6.29 -11.46
C THR A 80 7.10 7.26 -10.58
N SER A 81 7.03 8.53 -10.99
CA SER A 81 6.33 9.60 -10.27
C SER A 81 4.85 9.32 -10.03
N GLU A 82 4.19 8.65 -10.96
CA GLU A 82 2.76 8.31 -10.93
C GLU A 82 2.43 7.27 -9.85
N ASN A 83 3.43 6.49 -9.40
CA ASN A 83 3.23 5.47 -8.37
C ASN A 83 3.18 6.05 -6.95
N TYR A 84 3.80 7.21 -6.74
CA TYR A 84 3.75 7.89 -5.44
C TYR A 84 2.32 8.23 -4.98
N PRO A 85 1.47 8.92 -5.78
CA PRO A 85 0.10 9.19 -5.38
C PRO A 85 -0.74 7.91 -5.22
N ILE A 86 -0.44 6.85 -5.97
CA ILE A 86 -1.11 5.53 -5.81
C ILE A 86 -0.78 4.95 -4.43
N PHE A 87 0.51 4.90 -4.07
CA PHE A 87 0.96 4.42 -2.76
C PHE A 87 0.43 5.30 -1.62
N GLN A 88 0.41 6.62 -1.80
CA GLN A 88 -0.17 7.55 -0.83
C GLN A 88 -1.67 7.31 -0.63
N GLY A 89 -2.43 7.03 -1.70
CA GLY A 89 -3.85 6.69 -1.63
C GLY A 89 -4.08 5.42 -0.81
N PHE A 90 -3.26 4.39 -1.03
CA PHE A 90 -3.28 3.16 -0.23
C PHE A 90 -3.01 3.42 1.25
N VAL A 91 -1.97 4.20 1.59
CA VAL A 91 -1.65 4.57 2.99
C VAL A 91 -2.80 5.31 3.66
N LYS A 92 -3.47 6.23 2.96
CA LYS A 92 -4.64 6.96 3.47
C LYS A 92 -5.81 6.04 3.82
N VAL A 93 -6.03 4.96 3.05
CA VAL A 93 -7.10 4.01 3.38
C VAL A 93 -6.75 3.18 4.64
N ILE A 94 -5.48 2.82 4.83
CA ILE A 94 -5.04 2.15 6.06
C ILE A 94 -5.25 3.07 7.28
N GLU A 95 -4.95 4.37 7.15
CA GLU A 95 -5.27 5.36 8.19
C GLU A 95 -6.77 5.44 8.49
N LYS A 96 -7.63 5.42 7.47
CA LYS A 96 -9.10 5.37 7.66
C LYS A 96 -9.53 4.11 8.42
N ILE A 97 -8.94 2.96 8.11
CA ILE A 97 -9.19 1.71 8.85
C ILE A 97 -8.77 1.86 10.31
N GLN A 98 -7.57 2.40 10.58
CA GLN A 98 -7.11 2.64 11.95
C GLN A 98 -8.08 3.51 12.74
N ASN A 99 -8.48 4.65 12.17
CA ASN A 99 -9.42 5.57 12.82
C ASN A 99 -10.77 4.91 13.08
N PHE A 100 -11.26 4.09 12.15
CA PHE A 100 -12.51 3.35 12.34
C PHE A 100 -12.39 2.28 13.44
N VAL A 101 -11.28 1.54 13.51
CA VAL A 101 -11.04 0.56 14.57
C VAL A 101 -10.96 1.24 15.94
N ILE A 102 -10.27 2.39 16.03
CA ILE A 102 -10.25 3.21 17.25
C ILE A 102 -11.68 3.56 17.68
N ASP A 103 -12.46 4.14 16.76
CA ASP A 103 -13.86 4.51 17.01
C ASP A 103 -14.67 3.31 17.52
N VAL A 104 -14.65 2.16 16.83
CA VAL A 104 -15.58 1.05 17.11
C VAL A 104 -15.14 0.11 18.21
N SER A 105 -13.85 0.04 18.55
CA SER A 105 -13.33 -0.89 19.57
C SER A 105 -13.90 -0.66 20.97
N GLN A 106 -14.25 0.58 21.29
CA GLN A 106 -14.76 0.99 22.61
C GLN A 106 -16.28 1.27 22.62
N LEU A 107 -16.96 1.20 21.47
CA LEU A 107 -18.37 1.54 21.37
C LEU A 107 -19.28 0.38 21.82
N GLN A 108 -19.99 0.57 22.94
CA GLN A 108 -20.95 -0.41 23.48
C GLN A 108 -22.13 -0.63 22.53
N GLY A 109 -22.06 -1.69 21.73
CA GLY A 109 -23.16 -2.18 20.90
C GLY A 109 -23.52 -1.28 19.72
N VAL A 110 -23.50 -1.85 18.51
CA VAL A 110 -23.96 -1.26 17.25
C VAL A 110 -25.41 -0.71 17.32
N GLY A 111 -26.19 -1.04 18.36
CA GLY A 111 -27.60 -0.62 18.47
C GLY A 111 -27.89 0.58 19.40
N LYS A 112 -27.10 0.84 20.45
CA LYS A 112 -27.52 1.76 21.54
C LYS A 112 -27.02 3.20 21.43
N TYR A 113 -25.89 3.45 20.76
CA TYR A 113 -25.30 4.80 20.64
C TYR A 113 -25.49 5.46 19.26
N PHE A 114 -26.04 4.74 18.29
CA PHE A 114 -26.11 5.16 16.89
C PHE A 114 -27.02 6.35 16.61
N ASN A 115 -28.15 6.42 17.32
CA ASN A 115 -29.14 7.47 17.12
C ASN A 115 -28.82 8.75 17.88
N GLU A 116 -27.98 8.71 18.92
CA GLU A 116 -27.84 9.83 19.87
C GLU A 116 -26.70 10.81 19.54
N TYR A 117 -25.60 10.38 18.93
CA TYR A 117 -24.37 11.22 18.81
C TYR A 117 -23.91 11.57 17.38
N ARG A 118 -24.23 10.78 16.35
CA ARG A 118 -23.82 11.07 14.94
C ARG A 118 -24.99 11.30 13.97
N GLY A 119 -26.23 11.24 14.46
CA GLY A 119 -27.44 11.49 13.69
C GLY A 119 -27.87 10.32 12.78
N PRO A 120 -29.07 10.40 12.18
CA PRO A 120 -29.69 9.31 11.41
C PRO A 120 -28.95 8.95 10.10
N GLU A 121 -27.94 9.73 9.70
CA GLU A 121 -27.19 9.54 8.45
C GLU A 121 -26.00 8.57 8.59
N PHE A 122 -25.49 8.38 9.81
CA PHE A 122 -24.34 7.52 10.06
C PHE A 122 -24.78 6.06 10.26
N SER A 123 -24.42 5.17 9.33
CA SER A 123 -24.54 3.71 9.46
C SER A 123 -23.14 3.10 9.54
N MET A 124 -22.80 2.37 10.63
CA MET A 124 -21.53 1.64 10.77
C MET A 124 -21.42 0.59 9.68
N ASP A 125 -22.53 -0.05 9.31
CA ASP A 125 -22.55 -0.98 8.19
C ASP A 125 -22.14 -0.25 6.91
N LYS A 126 -22.74 0.90 6.58
CA LYS A 126 -22.35 1.68 5.40
C LYS A 126 -20.89 2.14 5.47
N LYS A 127 -20.43 2.64 6.61
CA LYS A 127 -19.04 3.11 6.77
C LYS A 127 -18.04 1.96 6.67
N PHE A 128 -18.34 0.82 7.27
CA PHE A 128 -17.53 -0.40 7.17
C PHE A 128 -17.42 -0.84 5.72
N HIS A 129 -18.54 -1.02 5.02
CA HIS A 129 -18.53 -1.45 3.62
C HIS A 129 -17.83 -0.44 2.70
N SER A 130 -18.01 0.86 2.95
CA SER A 130 -17.30 1.91 2.22
C SER A 130 -15.78 1.80 2.39
N ILE A 131 -15.30 1.67 3.64
CA ILE A 131 -13.87 1.51 3.94
C ILE A 131 -13.30 0.24 3.30
N ILE A 132 -14.04 -0.88 3.34
CA ILE A 132 -13.62 -2.12 2.68
C ILE A 132 -13.51 -1.93 1.16
N GLY A 133 -14.51 -1.29 0.54
CA GLY A 133 -14.49 -1.02 -0.90
C GLY A 133 -13.35 -0.09 -1.32
N GLU A 134 -13.05 0.95 -0.52
CA GLU A 134 -11.89 1.81 -0.75
C GLU A 134 -10.57 1.04 -0.60
N PHE A 135 -10.48 0.13 0.38
CA PHE A 135 -9.30 -0.69 0.62
C PHE A 135 -9.04 -1.65 -0.55
N GLU A 136 -10.07 -2.30 -1.05
CA GLU A 136 -9.98 -3.22 -2.19
C GLU A 136 -9.56 -2.46 -3.45
N GLN A 137 -10.18 -1.32 -3.75
CA GLN A 137 -9.79 -0.46 -4.87
C GLN A 137 -8.34 0.04 -4.78
N ALA A 138 -7.90 0.46 -3.59
CA ALA A 138 -6.54 0.92 -3.38
C ALA A 138 -5.51 -0.21 -3.51
N THR A 139 -5.84 -1.40 -3.00
CA THR A 139 -5.01 -2.61 -3.13
C THR A 139 -4.91 -3.05 -4.59
N GLU A 140 -6.01 -3.03 -5.33
CA GLU A 140 -6.02 -3.33 -6.78
C GLU A 140 -5.24 -2.29 -7.59
N ALA A 141 -5.35 -1.00 -7.25
CA ALA A 141 -4.57 0.05 -7.89
C ALA A 141 -3.07 -0.12 -7.64
N LEU A 142 -2.67 -0.41 -6.40
CA LEU A 142 -1.28 -0.67 -6.05
C LEU A 142 -0.76 -1.95 -6.72
N THR A 143 -1.56 -3.02 -6.72
CA THR A 143 -1.22 -4.28 -7.40
C THR A 143 -1.04 -4.08 -8.90
N ARG A 144 -1.93 -3.31 -9.55
CA ARG A 144 -1.77 -2.96 -10.97
C ARG A 144 -0.56 -2.09 -11.20
N ALA A 145 -0.26 -1.13 -10.31
CA ALA A 145 0.94 -0.32 -10.42
C ALA A 145 2.20 -1.19 -10.33
N LEU A 146 2.24 -2.15 -9.39
CA LEU A 146 3.32 -3.13 -9.19
C LEU A 146 3.44 -4.16 -10.34
N LYS A 147 2.34 -4.57 -10.95
CA LYS A 147 2.32 -5.52 -12.08
C LYS A 147 2.41 -4.84 -13.44
N GLY A 148 2.17 -3.53 -13.50
CA GLY A 148 2.02 -2.77 -14.73
C GLY A 148 3.23 -2.89 -15.65
N HIS A 149 4.43 -3.06 -15.11
CA HIS A 149 5.61 -3.26 -15.95
C HIS A 149 5.75 -4.71 -16.49
N LEU A 150 5.35 -5.73 -15.71
CA LEU A 150 5.40 -7.13 -16.15
C LEU A 150 4.52 -7.38 -17.39
N TYR A 151 3.37 -6.70 -17.49
CA TYR A 151 2.41 -6.90 -18.59
C TYR A 151 2.72 -6.10 -19.86
N PHE A 152 3.59 -5.09 -19.83
CA PHE A 152 4.00 -4.34 -21.02
C PHE A 152 5.33 -4.85 -21.62
N GLY A 153 6.03 -5.78 -20.96
CA GLY A 153 7.35 -6.30 -21.40
C GLY A 153 7.48 -7.82 -21.55
N SER A 154 6.67 -8.64 -20.85
CA SER A 154 6.83 -10.10 -20.88
C SER A 154 5.50 -10.87 -20.80
N PRO A 155 5.40 -12.05 -21.44
CA PRO A 155 4.24 -12.93 -21.28
C PRO A 155 4.15 -13.41 -19.82
N LYS A 156 2.91 -13.53 -19.32
CA LYS A 156 2.57 -14.04 -17.97
C LYS A 156 3.47 -15.19 -17.54
N THR A 157 4.26 -15.00 -16.49
CA THR A 157 4.92 -16.08 -15.78
C THR A 157 4.05 -16.48 -14.60
N ASP A 158 3.71 -17.77 -14.57
CA ASP A 158 3.18 -18.44 -13.39
C ASP A 158 4.26 -18.36 -12.29
N GLN A 159 3.87 -18.30 -11.02
CA GLN A 159 4.80 -18.03 -9.90
C GLN A 159 5.94 -19.07 -9.82
N ASN A 160 5.69 -20.30 -10.30
CA ASN A 160 6.69 -21.35 -10.46
C ASN A 160 7.85 -20.99 -11.40
N ASN A 161 7.63 -20.14 -12.41
CA ASN A 161 8.65 -19.76 -13.38
C ASN A 161 9.59 -18.67 -12.83
N GLU A 162 9.11 -17.81 -11.93
CA GLU A 162 9.94 -16.82 -11.23
C GLU A 162 10.89 -17.51 -10.23
N ASP A 163 10.40 -18.53 -9.52
CA ASP A 163 11.21 -19.34 -8.60
C ASP A 163 12.34 -20.09 -9.34
N GLU A 164 12.04 -20.69 -10.49
CA GLU A 164 13.02 -21.42 -11.31
C GLU A 164 14.04 -20.48 -11.98
N GLU A 165 13.60 -19.32 -12.46
CA GLU A 165 14.49 -18.29 -13.03
C GLU A 165 15.44 -17.71 -11.97
N ALA A 166 14.94 -17.43 -10.77
CA ALA A 166 15.76 -16.92 -9.66
C ALA A 166 16.87 -17.91 -9.27
N ILE A 167 16.54 -19.19 -9.10
CA ILE A 167 17.53 -20.23 -8.77
C ILE A 167 18.60 -20.34 -9.86
N ASN A 168 18.22 -20.26 -11.12
CA ASN A 168 19.15 -20.38 -12.25
C ASN A 168 20.11 -19.18 -12.36
N LEU A 169 19.66 -17.98 -12.02
CA LEU A 169 20.52 -16.79 -11.97
C LEU A 169 21.54 -16.90 -10.83
N ASP A 170 21.08 -17.25 -9.63
CA ASP A 170 21.96 -17.43 -8.47
C ASP A 170 23.03 -18.50 -8.72
N ILE A 171 22.68 -19.61 -9.39
CA ILE A 171 23.65 -20.65 -9.77
C ILE A 171 24.75 -20.10 -10.68
N ARG A 172 24.42 -19.28 -11.68
CA ARG A 172 25.41 -18.70 -12.60
C ARG A 172 26.33 -17.70 -11.91
N ASP A 173 25.82 -16.93 -10.97
CA ASP A 173 26.63 -15.98 -10.20
C ASP A 173 27.57 -16.69 -9.22
N MET A 174 27.25 -17.91 -8.79
CA MET A 174 28.15 -18.76 -7.98
C MET A 174 29.26 -19.45 -8.79
N GLU A 175 29.08 -19.62 -10.10
CA GLU A 175 30.03 -20.31 -10.98
C GLU A 175 31.10 -19.38 -11.61
N ASN A 176 30.97 -18.06 -11.43
CA ASN A 176 31.91 -17.02 -11.91
C ASN A 176 32.73 -16.40 -10.78
#